data_AF-D8QJP7-F1
#
_entry.id   AF-D8QJP7-F1
#
_cell.length_a   1.000
_cell.length_b   1.000
_cell.length_c   1.000
_cell.angle_alpha   90.00
_cell.angle_beta   90.00
_cell.angle_gamma   90.00
#
_symmetry.space_group_name_H-M   'P 1'
#
loop_
_entity.id
_entity.type
_entity.pdbx_description
1 polymer ?
#
loop_
_entity_poly.entity_id
_entity_poly.type
_entity_poly.pdbx_seq_one_letter_code
_entity_poly.pdbx_strand_id
1 'polypeptide(L)'
;MTSPGASLGGLPAPCDDPLLAGLSPADLVRLGLVDWAARHRVQDFIRRSFHLPSTLASFFTRAEVETLRYVMMDTGAVIVGDIVLHFLGRISTHEAVLELAVAYSATSRLGMFLNQLGFTSESSPSGDHSFASLFYEQEGFPEEWGEDGEALL
;
A
#
# COMPACT_ATOMS: atom_id res chain seq x y z
N MET A 1 42.75 17.67 -20.02
CA MET A 1 41.37 17.97 -20.45
C MET A 1 40.45 17.13 -19.58
N THR A 2 39.88 17.73 -18.53
CA THR A 2 38.88 17.10 -17.66
C THR A 2 37.57 17.06 -18.43
N SER A 3 37.04 15.86 -18.74
CA SER A 3 35.66 15.74 -19.23
C SER A 3 34.74 16.51 -18.28
N PRO A 4 33.80 17.32 -18.77
CA PRO A 4 32.75 17.85 -17.92
C PRO A 4 31.97 16.63 -17.41
N GLY A 5 32.12 16.32 -16.13
CA GLY A 5 31.32 15.29 -15.48
C GLY A 5 29.86 15.61 -15.72
N ALA A 6 29.10 14.66 -16.26
CA ALA A 6 27.70 14.86 -16.57
C ALA A 6 26.97 15.32 -15.31
N SER A 7 26.58 16.60 -15.27
CA SER A 7 25.81 17.16 -14.17
C SER A 7 24.33 16.86 -14.40
N LEU A 8 23.64 16.32 -13.39
CA LEU A 8 22.18 16.17 -13.38
C LEU A 8 21.46 17.44 -13.84
N GLY A 9 22.02 18.63 -13.58
CA GLY A 9 21.48 19.93 -13.95
C GLY A 9 21.15 20.13 -15.44
N GLY A 10 21.73 19.35 -16.35
CA GLY A 10 21.51 19.48 -17.80
C GLY A 10 20.34 18.67 -18.38
N LEU A 11 19.78 17.71 -17.62
CA LEU A 11 18.70 16.85 -18.11
C LEU A 11 17.32 17.43 -17.75
N PRO A 12 16.38 17.54 -18.69
CA PRO A 12 15.00 17.91 -18.37
C PRO A 12 14.31 16.76 -17.63
N ALA A 13 13.44 17.05 -16.66
CA ALA A 13 12.55 16.02 -16.12
C ALA A 13 11.59 15.55 -17.23
N PRO A 14 11.30 14.24 -17.39
CA PRO A 14 11.67 13.12 -16.51
C PRO A 14 12.93 12.34 -16.97
N CYS A 15 13.78 12.91 -17.83
CA CYS A 15 14.94 12.20 -18.37
C CYS A 15 15.99 11.80 -17.31
N ASP A 16 15.94 12.38 -16.11
CA ASP A 16 16.75 12.01 -14.95
C ASP A 16 16.13 10.91 -14.06
N ASP A 17 14.88 10.50 -14.30
CA ASP A 17 14.20 9.47 -13.50
C ASP A 17 14.96 8.13 -13.41
N PRO A 18 15.62 7.61 -14.46
CA PRO A 18 16.41 6.38 -14.35
C PRO A 18 17.60 6.50 -13.38
N LEU A 19 18.21 7.68 -13.27
CA LEU A 19 19.30 7.92 -12.33
C LEU A 19 18.78 7.95 -10.89
N LEU A 20 17.61 8.58 -10.68
CA LEU A 20 16.96 8.67 -9.38
C LEU A 20 16.35 7.34 -8.93
N ALA A 21 15.90 6.51 -9.87
CA ALA A 21 15.36 5.17 -9.61
C ALA A 21 16.40 4.20 -9.02
N GLY A 22 17.68 4.40 -9.30
CA GLY A 22 18.77 3.62 -8.71
C GLY A 22 19.12 3.98 -7.26
N LEU A 23 18.60 5.09 -6.73
CA LEU A 23 18.93 5.58 -5.39
C LEU A 23 17.99 5.02 -4.33
N SER A 24 18.52 4.59 -3.17
CA SER A 24 17.66 4.23 -2.04
C SER A 24 16.81 5.44 -1.58
N PRO A 25 15.68 5.23 -0.88
CA PRO A 25 14.91 6.34 -0.31
C PRO A 25 15.76 7.28 0.55
N ALA A 26 16.73 6.75 1.31
CA ALA A 26 17.65 7.55 2.11
C ALA A 26 18.58 8.41 1.24
N ASP A 27 19.06 7.88 0.12
CA ASP A 27 19.95 8.61 -0.80
C ASP A 27 19.20 9.68 -1.58
N LEU A 28 17.94 9.45 -1.93
CA LEU A 28 17.07 10.49 -2.50
C LEU A 28 16.91 11.67 -1.54
N VAL A 29 16.68 11.39 -0.25
CA VAL A 29 16.61 12.45 0.78
C VAL A 29 17.93 13.20 0.87
N ARG A 30 19.07 12.49 0.92
CA ARG A 30 20.40 13.12 0.96
C ARG A 30 20.67 13.99 -0.27
N LEU A 31 20.32 13.51 -1.47
CA LEU A 31 20.46 14.26 -2.71
C LEU A 31 19.61 15.54 -2.70
N GLY A 32 18.38 15.45 -2.19
CA GLY A 32 17.49 16.62 -2.07
C GLY A 32 17.96 17.68 -1.08
N LEU A 33 18.96 17.40 -0.24
CA LEU A 33 19.55 18.35 0.70
C LEU A 33 20.75 19.11 0.12
N VAL A 34 21.25 18.73 -1.07
CA VAL A 34 22.43 19.36 -1.68
C VAL A 34 22.16 20.78 -2.10
N ASP A 35 21.11 20.99 -2.90
CA ASP A 35 20.68 22.32 -3.37
C ASP A 35 19.19 22.34 -3.74
N TRP A 36 18.68 23.54 -4.08
CA TRP A 36 17.28 23.74 -4.45
C TRP A 36 16.88 22.98 -5.72
N ALA A 37 17.77 22.88 -6.72
CA ALA A 37 17.46 22.22 -7.98
C ALA A 37 17.37 20.70 -7.81
N ALA A 38 18.30 20.10 -7.05
CA ALA A 38 18.29 18.70 -6.66
C ALA A 38 17.05 18.39 -5.82
N ARG A 39 16.68 19.28 -4.88
CA ARG A 39 15.44 19.16 -4.11
C ARG A 39 14.21 19.09 -5.01
N HIS A 40 14.09 19.99 -5.98
CA HIS A 40 12.94 20.02 -6.90
C HIS A 40 12.87 18.73 -7.73
N ARG A 41 14.00 18.28 -8.30
CA ARG A 41 14.07 17.03 -9.07
C ARG A 41 13.68 15.81 -8.25
N VAL A 42 14.21 15.70 -7.03
CA VAL A 42 13.86 14.60 -6.11
C VAL A 42 12.37 14.65 -5.74
N GLN A 43 11.81 15.82 -5.46
CA GLN A 43 10.37 15.94 -5.15
C GLN A 43 9.49 15.54 -6.33
N ASP A 44 9.84 15.98 -7.53
CA ASP A 44 9.15 15.64 -8.77
C ASP A 44 9.20 14.13 -9.05
N PHE A 45 10.38 13.53 -8.91
CA PHE A 45 10.57 12.09 -9.00
C PHE A 45 9.76 11.35 -7.95
N ILE A 46 9.81 11.76 -6.68
CA ILE A 46 9.05 11.12 -5.59
C ILE A 46 7.56 11.11 -5.89
N ARG A 47 7.00 12.24 -6.36
CA ARG A 47 5.57 12.34 -6.71
C ARG A 47 5.17 11.39 -7.83
N ARG A 48 6.06 11.12 -8.79
CA ARG A 48 5.81 10.17 -9.88
C ARG A 48 6.00 8.72 -9.45
N SER A 49 7.06 8.43 -8.71
CA SER A 49 7.49 7.06 -8.41
C SER A 49 6.82 6.45 -7.20
N PHE A 50 6.41 7.24 -6.20
CA PHE A 50 5.76 6.77 -4.99
C PHE A 50 4.27 7.11 -5.00
N HIS A 51 3.58 6.66 -6.05
CA HIS A 51 2.16 6.92 -6.26
C HIS A 51 1.30 5.74 -5.79
N LEU A 52 0.83 5.82 -4.54
CA LEU A 52 0.09 4.73 -3.88
C LEU A 52 -1.12 4.22 -4.70
N PRO A 53 -1.95 5.08 -5.34
CA PRO A 53 -3.05 4.58 -6.17
C PRO A 53 -2.61 3.74 -7.35
N SER A 54 -1.43 3.98 -7.92
CA SER A 54 -0.89 3.15 -9.00
C SER A 54 -0.40 1.80 -8.48
N THR A 55 0.23 1.80 -7.30
CA THR A 55 0.69 0.56 -6.64
C THR A 55 -0.47 -0.35 -6.24
N LEU A 56 -1.59 0.23 -5.82
CA LEU A 56 -2.75 -0.53 -5.36
C LEU A 56 -3.81 -0.75 -6.45
N ALA A 57 -3.52 -0.40 -7.70
CA ALA A 57 -4.50 -0.42 -8.79
C ALA A 57 -5.05 -1.81 -9.12
N SER A 58 -4.36 -2.88 -8.73
CA SER A 58 -4.85 -4.26 -8.86
C SER A 58 -5.89 -4.65 -7.81
N PHE A 59 -5.96 -3.93 -6.69
CA PHE A 59 -6.86 -4.23 -5.56
C PHE A 59 -8.00 -3.23 -5.45
N PHE A 60 -7.73 -1.96 -5.79
CA PHE A 60 -8.63 -0.87 -5.49
C PHE A 60 -8.72 0.12 -6.66
N THR A 61 -9.90 0.71 -6.84
CA THR A 61 -10.06 1.91 -7.65
C THR A 61 -9.39 3.10 -6.96
N ARG A 62 -9.12 4.18 -7.71
CA ARG A 62 -8.53 5.40 -7.13
C ARG A 62 -9.36 5.97 -5.98
N ALA A 63 -10.69 5.91 -6.08
CA ALA A 63 -11.58 6.38 -5.03
C ALA A 63 -11.49 5.51 -3.77
N GLU A 64 -11.42 4.19 -3.94
CA GLU A 64 -11.24 3.23 -2.85
C GLU A 64 -9.90 3.39 -2.15
N VAL A 65 -8.82 3.71 -2.89
CA VAL A 65 -7.52 4.01 -2.28
C VAL A 65 -7.59 5.25 -1.37
N GLU A 66 -8.33 6.30 -1.76
CA GLU A 66 -8.51 7.45 -0.87
C GLU A 66 -9.31 7.06 0.38
N THR A 67 -10.38 6.27 0.23
CA THR A 67 -11.14 5.76 1.38
C THR A 67 -10.29 4.88 2.29
N LEU A 68 -9.47 3.99 1.72
CA LEU A 68 -8.52 3.16 2.45
C LEU A 68 -7.57 4.02 3.28
N ARG A 69 -7.06 5.14 2.75
CA ARG A 69 -6.18 6.05 3.51
C ARG A 69 -6.88 6.64 4.73
N TYR A 70 -8.16 6.99 4.62
CA TYR A 70 -8.94 7.45 5.78
C TYR A 70 -9.13 6.32 6.80
N VAL A 71 -9.43 5.10 6.34
CA VAL A 71 -9.58 3.92 7.22
C VAL A 71 -8.25 3.61 7.92
N MET A 72 -7.13 3.65 7.22
CA MET A 72 -5.79 3.45 7.79
C MET A 72 -5.44 4.53 8.82
N MET A 73 -5.78 5.79 8.55
CA MET A 73 -5.59 6.89 9.50
C MET A 73 -6.41 6.70 10.77
N ASP A 74 -7.67 6.25 10.65
CA ASP A 74 -8.60 6.03 11.76
C ASP A 74 -8.24 4.80 12.61
N THR A 75 -7.84 3.71 11.94
CA THR A 75 -7.59 2.40 12.59
C THR A 75 -6.13 2.18 12.98
N GLY A 76 -5.21 2.98 12.45
CA GLY A 76 -3.77 2.72 12.52
C GLY A 76 -3.31 1.55 11.66
N ALA A 77 -4.13 1.09 10.70
CA ALA A 77 -3.75 0.01 9.79
C ALA A 77 -2.57 0.43 8.91
N VAL A 78 -1.65 -0.50 8.67
CA VAL A 78 -0.46 -0.30 7.84
C VAL A 78 -0.36 -1.37 6.76
N ILE A 79 0.09 -0.98 5.58
CA ILE A 79 0.43 -1.91 4.49
C ILE A 79 1.76 -2.59 4.86
N VAL A 80 1.80 -3.91 4.75
CA VAL A 80 2.98 -4.74 5.00
C VAL A 80 3.25 -5.64 3.79
N GLY A 81 4.32 -6.44 3.87
CA GLY A 81 4.60 -7.45 2.86
C GLY A 81 5.15 -6.94 1.53
N ASP A 82 4.89 -7.71 0.48
CA ASP A 82 5.47 -7.50 -0.85
C ASP A 82 5.05 -6.16 -1.48
N ILE A 83 3.86 -5.65 -1.15
CA ILE A 83 3.42 -4.33 -1.63
C ILE A 83 4.31 -3.21 -1.10
N VAL A 84 4.85 -3.34 0.12
CA VAL A 84 5.82 -2.36 0.65
C VAL A 84 7.11 -2.40 -0.15
N LEU A 85 7.58 -3.59 -0.53
CA LEU A 85 8.77 -3.75 -1.37
C LEU A 85 8.54 -3.22 -2.80
N HIS A 86 7.37 -3.47 -3.36
CA HIS A 86 6.97 -2.91 -4.64
C HIS A 86 6.98 -1.38 -4.60
N PHE A 87 6.36 -0.79 -3.55
CA PHE A 87 6.28 0.66 -3.39
C PHE A 87 7.63 1.31 -3.10
N LEU A 88 8.36 0.82 -2.09
CA LEU A 88 9.62 1.43 -1.63
C LEU A 88 10.82 1.05 -2.49
N GLY A 89 10.90 -0.23 -2.87
CA GLY A 89 11.97 -0.78 -3.69
C GLY A 89 11.79 -0.51 -5.19
N ARG A 90 10.59 -0.10 -5.62
CA ARG A 90 10.24 0.10 -7.04
C ARG A 90 10.51 -1.15 -7.87
N ILE A 91 10.28 -2.31 -7.27
CA ILE A 91 10.48 -3.63 -7.87
C ILE A 91 9.13 -4.13 -8.39
N SER A 92 9.04 -4.51 -9.66
CA SER A 92 7.81 -5.14 -10.17
C SER A 92 7.69 -6.56 -9.60
N THR A 93 6.61 -6.82 -8.90
CA THR A 93 6.25 -8.14 -8.38
C THR A 93 5.02 -8.60 -9.15
N HIS A 94 5.20 -9.55 -10.06
CA HIS A 94 4.06 -10.27 -10.62
C HIS A 94 3.45 -11.11 -9.49
N GLU A 95 2.15 -10.95 -9.23
CA GLU A 95 1.42 -11.67 -8.17
C GLU A 95 1.64 -11.15 -6.73
N ALA A 96 1.83 -9.84 -6.56
CA ALA A 96 1.87 -9.28 -5.20
C ALA A 96 0.55 -9.55 -4.45
N VAL A 97 0.67 -9.97 -3.19
CA VAL A 97 -0.45 -10.08 -2.25
C VAL A 97 -0.53 -8.82 -1.41
N LEU A 98 -1.71 -8.23 -1.25
CA LEU A 98 -1.92 -7.11 -0.35
C LEU A 98 -2.08 -7.62 1.08
N GLU A 99 -1.17 -7.21 1.95
CA GLU A 99 -1.22 -7.50 3.37
C GLU A 99 -1.43 -6.21 4.17
N LEU A 100 -2.38 -6.24 5.10
CA LEU A 100 -2.69 -5.14 6.00
C LEU A 100 -2.56 -5.61 7.46
N ALA A 101 -1.78 -4.90 8.25
CA ALA A 101 -1.69 -5.14 9.69
C ALA A 101 -2.44 -4.04 10.46
N VAL A 102 -3.22 -4.43 11.46
CA VAL A 102 -4.01 -3.51 12.28
C VAL A 102 -4.07 -4.01 13.73
N ALA A 103 -4.26 -3.10 14.68
CA ALA A 103 -4.51 -3.49 16.06
C ALA A 103 -5.82 -4.30 16.15
N TYR A 104 -5.83 -5.33 17.00
CA TYR A 104 -6.99 -6.23 17.15
C TYR A 104 -8.30 -5.47 17.41
N SER A 105 -8.26 -4.44 18.26
CA SER A 105 -9.41 -3.60 18.60
C SER A 105 -10.01 -2.82 17.44
N ALA A 106 -9.28 -2.65 16.33
CA ALA A 106 -9.72 -1.93 15.14
C ALA A 106 -9.95 -2.86 13.93
N THR A 107 -9.82 -4.17 14.12
CA THR A 107 -10.02 -5.18 13.07
C THR A 107 -11.43 -5.12 12.50
N SER A 108 -12.45 -4.94 13.35
CA SER A 108 -13.85 -4.88 12.90
C SER A 108 -14.07 -3.74 11.89
N ARG A 109 -13.53 -2.56 12.19
CA ARG A 109 -13.63 -1.38 11.33
C ARG A 109 -12.96 -1.59 9.97
N LEU A 110 -11.75 -2.15 9.96
CA LEU A 110 -11.02 -2.42 8.72
C LEU A 110 -11.72 -3.51 7.90
N GLY A 111 -12.14 -4.60 8.52
CA GLY A 111 -12.79 -5.69 7.80
C GLY A 111 -14.18 -5.33 7.29
N MET A 112 -14.96 -4.49 7.99
CA MET A 112 -16.20 -3.92 7.45
C MET A 112 -15.95 -3.11 6.17
N PHE A 113 -14.89 -2.31 6.14
CA PHE A 113 -14.51 -1.57 4.94
C PHE A 113 -14.16 -2.52 3.79
N LEU A 114 -13.35 -3.56 4.04
CA LEU A 114 -13.00 -4.54 3.02
C LEU A 114 -14.23 -5.31 2.52
N ASN A 115 -15.13 -5.71 3.42
CA ASN A 115 -16.38 -6.39 3.06
C ASN A 115 -17.29 -5.50 2.18
N GLN A 116 -17.38 -4.20 2.47
CA GLN A 116 -18.11 -3.25 1.63
C GLN A 116 -17.55 -3.11 0.20
N LEU A 117 -16.27 -3.43 0.02
CA LEU A 117 -15.62 -3.49 -1.29
C LEU A 117 -15.73 -4.85 -1.99
N GLY A 118 -16.40 -5.82 -1.36
CA GLY A 118 -16.62 -7.16 -1.90
C GLY A 118 -15.52 -8.17 -1.58
N PHE A 119 -14.58 -7.85 -0.67
CA PHE A 119 -13.63 -8.84 -0.18
C PHE A 119 -14.32 -9.81 0.78
N THR A 120 -14.15 -11.10 0.54
CA THR A 120 -14.71 -12.16 1.39
C THR A 120 -13.71 -12.58 2.46
N SER A 121 -14.18 -12.78 3.68
CA SER A 121 -13.36 -13.35 4.74
C SER A 121 -13.32 -14.87 4.61
N GLU A 122 -12.13 -15.43 4.49
CA GLU A 122 -11.90 -16.85 4.76
C GLU A 122 -11.29 -16.95 6.17
N SER A 123 -11.95 -17.68 7.06
CA SER A 123 -11.39 -17.95 8.39
C SER A 123 -10.25 -18.95 8.23
N SER A 124 -9.03 -18.55 8.61
CA SER A 124 -7.96 -19.51 8.80
C SER A 124 -8.32 -20.39 10.00
N PRO A 125 -8.30 -21.74 9.89
CA PRO A 125 -8.76 -22.66 10.93
C PRO A 125 -7.91 -22.67 12.22
N SER A 126 -7.01 -21.70 12.40
CA SER A 126 -5.91 -21.77 13.38
C SER A 126 -5.84 -20.60 14.38
N GLY A 127 -6.78 -19.65 14.38
CA GLY A 127 -6.64 -18.45 15.22
C GLY A 127 -7.89 -18.09 16.01
N ASP A 128 -7.81 -18.17 17.34
CA ASP A 128 -8.81 -17.73 18.33
C ASP A 128 -9.16 -16.22 18.27
N HIS A 129 -8.62 -15.48 17.28
CA HIS A 129 -8.68 -14.01 17.16
C HIS A 129 -8.79 -13.56 15.69
N SER A 130 -9.66 -14.19 14.90
CA SER A 130 -9.89 -13.80 13.50
C SER A 130 -10.87 -12.62 13.37
N PHE A 131 -10.79 -11.85 12.28
CA PHE A 131 -11.83 -10.86 11.94
C PHE A 131 -13.20 -11.54 11.83
N ALA A 132 -13.26 -12.74 11.23
CA ALA A 132 -14.49 -13.49 11.07
C ALA A 132 -15.17 -13.75 12.42
N SER A 133 -14.43 -14.25 13.42
CA SER A 133 -14.98 -14.45 14.77
C SER A 133 -15.48 -13.14 15.42
N LEU A 134 -14.79 -12.02 15.25
CA LEU A 134 -15.23 -10.72 15.75
C LEU A 134 -16.46 -10.17 15.02
N PHE A 135 -16.50 -10.33 13.69
CA PHE A 135 -17.61 -9.88 12.86
C PHE A 135 -18.88 -10.65 13.20
N TYR A 136 -18.78 -11.98 13.33
CA TYR A 136 -19.90 -12.84 13.73
C TYR A 136 -20.35 -12.59 15.18
N GLU A 137 -19.44 -12.21 16.10
CA GLU A 137 -19.81 -11.79 17.46
C GLU A 137 -20.53 -10.44 17.52
N GLN A 138 -20.18 -9.47 16.66
CA GLN A 138 -20.77 -8.12 16.67
C GLN A 138 -22.06 -7.96 15.86
N GLU A 139 -22.13 -8.56 14.66
CA GLU A 139 -23.25 -8.36 13.73
C GLU A 139 -24.34 -9.45 13.86
N GLY A 140 -24.06 -10.55 14.59
CA GLY A 140 -24.93 -11.73 14.66
C GLY A 140 -24.85 -12.57 13.39
N PHE A 141 -25.03 -13.89 13.52
CA PHE A 141 -25.10 -14.80 12.38
C PHE A 141 -26.20 -14.33 11.41
N PRO A 142 -25.94 -14.21 10.09
CA PRO A 142 -27.01 -14.31 9.13
C PRO A 142 -27.67 -15.68 9.35
N GLU A 143 -28.98 -15.71 9.55
CA GLU A 143 -29.78 -16.92 9.85
C GLU A 143 -29.67 -18.06 8.81
N GLU A 144 -28.85 -17.88 7.76
CA GLU A 144 -28.73 -18.76 6.59
C GLU A 144 -27.46 -19.64 6.58
N TRP A 145 -26.57 -19.53 7.58
CA TRP A 145 -25.39 -20.40 7.69
C TRP A 145 -25.59 -21.42 8.81
N GLY A 146 -25.79 -22.69 8.41
CA GLY A 146 -25.85 -23.81 9.36
C GLY A 146 -24.52 -23.97 10.11
N GLU A 147 -24.57 -24.58 11.30
CA GLU A 147 -23.47 -24.72 12.27
C GLU A 147 -22.18 -25.39 11.72
N ASP A 148 -22.20 -25.88 10.47
CA ASP A 148 -21.09 -26.56 9.80
C ASP A 148 -20.46 -25.75 8.64
N GLY A 149 -20.84 -24.49 8.42
CA GLY A 149 -20.19 -23.61 7.43
C GLY A 149 -20.48 -23.94 5.96
N GLU A 150 -21.50 -24.73 5.67
CA GLU A 150 -22.05 -24.88 4.32
C GLU A 150 -23.24 -23.93 4.12
N ALA A 151 -23.24 -23.18 3.02
CA ALA A 151 -24.35 -22.34 2.62
C ALA A 151 -25.58 -23.22 2.30
N LEU A 152 -26.71 -22.99 2.96
CA LEU A 152 -27.99 -23.58 2.58
C LEU A 152 -28.55 -22.81 1.37
N LEU A 153 -28.31 -23.37 0.18
CA LEU A 153 -28.88 -23.07 -1.16
C LEU A 153 -29.63 -21.74 -1.36
#